data_AF-A0AB74VIK6-F1
#
_entry.id   AF-A0AB74VIK6-F1
#
_cell.length_a   1.000
_cell.length_b   1.000
_cell.length_c   1.000
_cell.angle_alpha   90.00
_cell.angle_beta   90.00
_cell.angle_gamma   90.00
#
_symmetry.space_group_name_H-M   'P 1'
#
loop_
_entity.id
_entity.type
_entity.pdbx_description
1 polymer ?
#
loop_
_entity_poly.entity_id
_entity_poly.type
_entity_poly.pdbx_seq_one_letter_code
_entity_poly.pdbx_strand_id
1 'polypeptide(L)'
;MKGICTLEQLQDEARADLGYRNANKVPFLKTNVYKVRKRMEKNKSGGSKVKEYVWNHNLRKKNLSSLIREIYDCEEHCFLYKIFGIEQTKLKLEISFAGVKLPKEAYSASFSDYLEVENLKLLSSVEDFEIVIQPDSIDEPVNIARECNMIGDIITIDHFAPGIFFKCDFDYVPNIDGWTIIEFSERTLECNAYGLPIDNDYPMWVEYLLTSYVMYNIGNERLAFFSAFAALDQYIEMLYANLETAYYNLLPRIGNAEVFDKYYDKIERYQNMNRRIIDEKFKDVIHECVVDFEKYGYLYNKLYDYEKMRNKVAHCEEGYSDGNYLDLVFVIIEIIYLTGTGTELVDNIFEIYE
;
A
#
# COMPACT_ATOMS: atom_id res chain seq x y z
N MET A 1 -31.45 16.11 -32.75
CA MET A 1 -32.20 15.19 -31.87
C MET A 1 -31.19 14.48 -31.00
N LYS A 2 -31.17 14.74 -29.67
CA LYS A 2 -30.40 13.88 -28.74
C LYS A 2 -31.11 12.54 -28.71
N GLY A 3 -30.43 11.46 -29.08
CA GLY A 3 -31.00 10.12 -29.08
C GLY A 3 -31.48 9.76 -27.67
N ILE A 4 -32.69 9.21 -27.57
CA ILE A 4 -33.20 8.64 -26.31
C ILE A 4 -32.33 7.42 -26.04
N CYS A 5 -31.48 7.49 -25.02
CA CYS A 5 -30.67 6.34 -24.60
C CYS A 5 -31.58 5.28 -23.97
N THR A 6 -31.36 4.02 -24.29
CA THR A 6 -32.04 2.89 -23.65
C THR A 6 -31.59 2.75 -22.19
N LEU A 7 -32.39 2.05 -21.37
CA LEU A 7 -32.05 1.80 -19.97
C LEU A 7 -30.69 1.09 -19.83
N GLU A 8 -30.42 0.13 -20.71
CA GLU A 8 -29.15 -0.61 -20.76
C GLU A 8 -27.97 0.30 -21.10
N GLN A 9 -28.12 1.18 -22.10
CA GLN A 9 -27.11 2.19 -22.44
C GLN A 9 -26.84 3.16 -21.28
N LEU A 10 -27.87 3.58 -20.55
CA LEU A 10 -27.72 4.45 -19.38
C LEU A 10 -27.05 3.72 -18.22
N GLN A 11 -27.28 2.43 -18.04
CA GLN A 11 -26.60 1.61 -17.03
C GLN A 11 -25.12 1.41 -17.37
N ASP A 12 -24.81 1.15 -18.63
CA ASP A 12 -23.43 1.01 -19.09
C ASP A 12 -22.66 2.34 -19.00
N GLU A 13 -23.30 3.46 -19.32
CA GLU A 13 -22.73 4.80 -19.10
C GLU A 13 -22.49 5.08 -17.60
N ALA A 14 -23.42 4.69 -16.73
CA ALA A 14 -23.25 4.83 -15.28
C ALA A 14 -22.04 4.03 -14.78
N ARG A 15 -21.91 2.78 -15.22
CA ARG A 15 -20.77 1.92 -14.90
C ARG A 15 -19.44 2.49 -15.39
N ALA A 16 -19.41 3.00 -16.61
CA ALA A 16 -18.21 3.63 -17.17
C ALA A 16 -17.81 4.89 -16.39
N ASP A 17 -18.78 5.75 -16.04
CA ASP A 17 -18.54 6.95 -15.22
C ASP A 17 -18.09 6.58 -13.79
N LEU A 18 -18.68 5.54 -13.20
CA LEU A 18 -18.25 4.99 -11.91
C LEU A 18 -16.81 4.50 -11.94
N GLY A 19 -16.46 3.66 -12.92
CA GLY A 19 -15.09 3.18 -13.09
C GLY A 19 -14.09 4.33 -13.26
N TYR A 20 -14.46 5.34 -14.07
CA TYR A 20 -13.64 6.54 -14.23
C TYR A 20 -13.46 7.32 -12.92
N ARG A 21 -14.52 7.53 -12.14
CA ARG A 21 -14.45 8.25 -10.85
C ARG A 21 -13.66 7.49 -9.81
N ASN A 22 -13.92 6.19 -9.66
CA ASN A 22 -13.20 5.30 -8.75
C ASN A 22 -11.69 5.33 -9.03
N ALA A 23 -11.28 5.32 -10.29
CA ALA A 23 -9.88 5.45 -10.67
C ALA A 23 -9.31 6.85 -10.38
N ASN A 24 -10.05 7.93 -10.67
CA ASN A 24 -9.57 9.31 -10.47
C ASN A 24 -9.48 9.75 -9.00
N LYS A 25 -10.19 9.08 -8.09
CA LYS A 25 -10.09 9.33 -6.65
C LYS A 25 -8.80 8.82 -6.03
N VAL A 26 -7.98 8.10 -6.80
CA VAL A 26 -6.71 7.55 -6.34
C VAL A 26 -5.57 7.93 -7.29
N PRO A 27 -5.17 9.23 -7.36
CA PRO A 27 -4.23 9.74 -8.36
C PRO A 27 -2.83 9.08 -8.32
N PHE A 28 -2.40 8.63 -7.14
CA PHE A 28 -1.10 7.98 -6.97
C PHE A 28 -1.02 6.64 -7.71
N LEU A 29 -2.11 5.86 -7.76
CA LEU A 29 -2.15 4.59 -8.49
C LEU A 29 -1.94 4.79 -10.00
N LYS A 30 -2.56 5.84 -10.58
CA LYS A 30 -2.40 6.18 -12.01
C LYS A 30 -0.97 6.55 -12.38
N THR A 31 -0.30 7.28 -11.48
CA THR A 31 1.07 7.74 -11.69
C THR A 31 2.04 6.56 -11.75
N ASN A 32 1.82 5.57 -10.88
CA ASN A 32 2.61 4.35 -10.84
C ASN A 32 2.45 3.54 -12.12
N VAL A 33 1.25 3.49 -12.67
CA VAL A 33 0.95 2.69 -13.87
C VAL A 33 1.52 3.32 -15.13
N TYR A 34 1.56 4.64 -15.19
CA TYR A 34 2.30 5.33 -16.24
C TYR A 34 3.82 5.04 -16.15
N LYS A 35 4.40 4.98 -14.94
CA LYS A 35 5.82 4.61 -14.76
C LYS A 35 6.08 3.17 -15.23
N VAL A 36 5.23 2.22 -14.86
CA VAL A 36 5.21 0.81 -15.28
C VAL A 36 5.17 0.70 -16.81
N ARG A 37 4.17 1.30 -17.47
CA ARG A 37 4.07 1.31 -18.94
C ARG A 37 5.32 1.88 -19.61
N LYS A 38 5.87 2.97 -19.09
CA LYS A 38 7.10 3.58 -19.61
C LYS A 38 8.35 2.71 -19.40
N ARG A 39 8.41 1.92 -18.31
CA ARG A 39 9.47 0.92 -18.08
C ARG A 39 9.34 -0.25 -19.07
N MET A 40 8.14 -0.78 -19.28
CA MET A 40 7.89 -1.80 -20.31
C MET A 40 8.24 -1.29 -21.72
N GLU A 41 7.92 -0.03 -22.04
CA GLU A 41 8.30 0.60 -23.31
C GLU A 41 9.81 0.80 -23.44
N LYS A 42 10.51 1.13 -22.36
CA LYS A 42 11.99 1.17 -22.35
C LYS A 42 12.60 -0.22 -22.54
N ASN A 43 12.06 -1.25 -21.91
CA ASN A 43 12.53 -2.64 -22.08
C ASN A 43 12.28 -3.17 -23.49
N LYS A 44 11.28 -2.66 -24.22
CA LYS A 44 11.06 -2.91 -25.66
C LYS A 44 12.12 -2.31 -26.59
N SER A 45 12.96 -1.38 -26.12
CA SER A 45 14.01 -0.79 -26.96
C SER A 45 15.27 -1.66 -27.10
N GLY A 46 15.38 -2.74 -26.32
CA GLY A 46 16.32 -3.84 -26.54
C GLY A 46 15.72 -4.85 -27.53
N GLY A 47 16.24 -4.89 -28.75
CA GLY A 47 15.63 -5.54 -29.90
C GLY A 47 15.11 -6.96 -29.66
N SER A 48 13.79 -7.11 -29.64
CA SER A 48 13.08 -8.30 -30.11
C SER A 48 11.66 -7.92 -30.51
N LYS A 49 11.23 -8.43 -31.66
CA LYS A 49 9.98 -8.10 -32.34
C LYS A 49 8.83 -7.97 -31.35
N VAL A 50 8.18 -6.81 -31.38
CA VAL A 50 6.88 -6.58 -30.76
C VAL A 50 5.94 -7.66 -31.30
N LYS A 51 5.72 -8.74 -30.53
CA LYS A 51 4.40 -9.35 -30.53
C LYS A 51 3.52 -8.24 -30.01
N GLU A 52 2.64 -7.71 -30.87
CA GLU A 52 1.45 -7.05 -30.37
C GLU A 52 0.89 -8.00 -29.32
N TYR A 53 0.98 -7.61 -28.05
CA TYR A 53 0.15 -8.18 -27.01
C TYR A 53 -1.25 -7.69 -27.35
N VAL A 54 -1.85 -8.33 -28.35
CA VAL A 54 -3.29 -8.50 -28.43
C VAL A 54 -3.64 -8.99 -27.04
N TRP A 55 -4.34 -8.13 -26.29
CA TRP A 55 -4.92 -8.41 -24.98
C TRP A 55 -5.82 -9.64 -25.11
N ASN A 56 -5.18 -10.81 -25.17
CA ASN A 56 -5.86 -12.07 -25.35
C ASN A 56 -6.51 -12.33 -24.00
N HIS A 57 -7.83 -12.28 -23.98
CA HIS A 57 -8.72 -12.58 -22.85
C HIS A 57 -8.45 -13.93 -22.14
N ASN A 58 -7.42 -14.68 -22.53
CA ASN A 58 -6.99 -15.95 -21.93
C ASN A 58 -6.10 -15.80 -20.69
N LEU A 59 -5.46 -14.66 -20.44
CA LEU A 59 -4.79 -14.39 -19.14
C LEU A 59 -5.79 -14.29 -17.97
N ARG A 60 -7.09 -14.13 -18.25
CA ARG A 60 -8.20 -14.22 -17.28
C ARG A 60 -8.40 -15.62 -16.66
N LYS A 61 -7.56 -16.61 -16.96
CA LYS A 61 -7.70 -17.99 -16.44
C LYS A 61 -6.88 -18.32 -15.20
N LYS A 62 -5.88 -17.50 -14.82
CA LYS A 62 -5.37 -17.54 -13.44
C LYS A 62 -6.31 -16.67 -12.60
N ASN A 63 -6.86 -17.23 -11.52
CA ASN A 63 -7.70 -16.46 -10.62
C ASN A 63 -6.81 -15.40 -9.95
N LEU A 64 -7.27 -14.15 -9.88
CA LEU A 64 -6.55 -13.09 -9.15
C LEU A 64 -6.21 -13.56 -7.72
N SER A 65 -7.13 -14.31 -7.09
CA SER A 65 -6.94 -14.91 -5.77
C SER A 65 -5.79 -15.92 -5.71
N SER A 66 -5.46 -16.63 -6.82
CA SER A 66 -4.30 -17.55 -6.83
C SER A 66 -2.99 -16.80 -7.03
N LEU A 67 -3.00 -15.74 -7.86
CA LEU A 67 -1.81 -14.95 -8.12
C LEU A 67 -1.37 -14.20 -6.86
N ILE A 68 -2.29 -13.50 -6.18
CA ILE A 68 -1.97 -12.71 -4.99
C ILE A 68 -1.47 -13.61 -3.82
N ARG A 69 -1.95 -14.85 -3.72
CA ARG A 69 -1.44 -15.83 -2.73
C ARG A 69 0.02 -16.23 -3.00
N GLU A 70 0.38 -16.50 -4.26
CA GLU A 70 1.77 -16.80 -4.64
C GLU A 70 2.73 -15.64 -4.32
N ILE A 71 2.26 -14.38 -4.45
CA ILE A 71 3.04 -13.17 -4.13
C ILE A 71 3.37 -13.09 -2.63
N TYR A 72 2.37 -13.37 -1.80
CA TYR A 72 2.54 -13.37 -0.35
C TYR A 72 3.64 -14.33 0.10
N ASP A 73 3.64 -15.55 -0.44
CA ASP A 73 4.62 -16.60 -0.09
C ASP A 73 6.08 -16.21 -0.44
N CYS A 74 6.29 -15.21 -1.29
CA CYS A 74 7.62 -14.79 -1.76
C CYS A 74 8.13 -13.49 -1.13
N GLU A 75 7.24 -12.55 -0.81
CA GLU A 75 7.61 -11.18 -0.39
C GLU A 75 6.70 -10.68 0.75
N GLU A 76 6.68 -11.46 1.84
CA GLU A 76 5.79 -11.32 3.00
C GLU A 76 5.80 -9.96 3.69
N HIS A 77 6.77 -9.07 3.45
CA HIS A 77 6.92 -7.79 4.17
C HIS A 77 6.72 -6.52 3.33
N CYS A 78 6.72 -6.61 1.99
CA CYS A 78 6.57 -5.43 1.10
C CYS A 78 5.47 -5.55 0.05
N PHE A 79 4.75 -6.67 0.03
CA PHE A 79 3.69 -6.99 -0.92
C PHE A 79 2.66 -5.86 -1.14
N LEU A 80 2.09 -5.30 -0.07
CA LEU A 80 1.07 -4.24 -0.21
C LEU A 80 1.63 -2.95 -0.80
N TYR A 81 2.87 -2.60 -0.45
CA TYR A 81 3.55 -1.44 -1.02
C TYR A 81 3.72 -1.61 -2.54
N LYS A 82 4.12 -2.81 -2.98
CA LYS A 82 4.26 -3.14 -4.41
C LYS A 82 2.91 -3.12 -5.14
N ILE A 83 1.85 -3.69 -4.55
CA ILE A 83 0.49 -3.58 -5.08
C ILE A 83 0.13 -2.13 -5.32
N PHE A 84 0.30 -1.27 -4.30
CA PHE A 84 -0.05 0.15 -4.39
C PHE A 84 0.97 0.99 -5.19
N GLY A 85 2.06 0.39 -5.67
CA GLY A 85 3.15 1.07 -6.36
C GLY A 85 3.88 2.10 -5.50
N ILE A 86 3.87 1.93 -4.18
CA ILE A 86 4.60 2.78 -3.25
C ILE A 86 6.07 2.37 -3.31
N GLU A 87 6.90 3.28 -3.82
CA GLU A 87 8.35 3.06 -3.95
C GLU A 87 9.03 3.09 -2.57
N GLN A 88 10.13 2.34 -2.45
CA GLN A 88 11.00 2.43 -1.27
C GLN A 88 11.51 3.86 -1.11
N THR A 89 11.59 4.32 0.14
CA THR A 89 12.18 5.61 0.49
C THR A 89 13.63 5.41 0.87
N LYS A 90 14.54 6.11 0.19
CA LYS A 90 15.95 6.14 0.57
C LYS A 90 16.12 7.05 1.77
N LEU A 91 16.64 6.51 2.85
CA LEU A 91 16.91 7.22 4.09
C LEU A 91 18.40 7.48 4.22
N LYS A 92 18.75 8.67 4.71
CA LYS A 92 20.09 9.06 5.13
C LYS A 92 19.95 9.68 6.52
N LEU A 93 20.22 8.88 7.55
CA LEU A 93 19.96 9.24 8.96
C LEU A 93 21.27 9.53 9.67
N GLU A 94 21.37 10.66 10.36
CA GLU A 94 22.59 11.05 11.07
C GLU A 94 22.82 10.21 12.33
N ILE A 95 24.02 9.66 12.47
CA ILE A 95 24.41 8.85 13.63
C ILE A 95 25.11 9.73 14.66
N SER A 96 24.61 9.72 15.91
CA SER A 96 25.19 10.43 17.04
C SER A 96 26.21 9.59 17.78
N PHE A 97 27.41 10.14 17.99
CA PHE A 97 28.43 9.57 18.86
C PHE A 97 28.49 10.25 20.24
N ALA A 98 27.50 11.07 20.61
CA ALA A 98 27.51 11.88 21.83
C ALA A 98 27.68 11.07 23.14
N GLY A 99 27.44 9.75 23.11
CA GLY A 99 27.56 8.84 24.25
C GLY A 99 28.71 7.82 24.16
N VAL A 100 29.54 7.85 23.11
CA VAL A 100 30.62 6.87 22.92
C VAL A 100 31.68 7.07 24.00
N LYS A 101 31.87 6.06 24.86
CA LYS A 101 32.98 6.07 25.82
C LYS A 101 34.22 5.53 25.14
N LEU A 102 35.30 6.30 25.17
CA LEU A 102 36.61 5.90 24.66
C LEU A 102 37.56 5.66 25.85
N PRO A 103 37.60 4.45 26.45
CA PRO A 103 38.68 4.14 27.38
C PRO A 103 40.02 4.25 26.65
N LYS A 104 41.02 4.88 27.26
CA LYS A 104 42.39 5.02 26.73
C LYS A 104 43.09 3.68 26.42
N GLU A 105 42.47 2.56 26.79
CA GLU A 105 42.99 1.19 26.65
C GLU A 105 42.02 0.25 25.88
N ALA A 106 40.88 0.75 25.40
CA ALA A 106 39.95 -0.07 24.64
C ALA A 106 40.36 -0.11 23.17
N TYR A 107 40.45 -1.31 22.59
CA TYR A 107 40.72 -1.52 21.17
C TYR A 107 39.46 -1.45 20.30
N SER A 108 38.29 -1.37 20.94
CA SER A 108 36.99 -1.26 20.29
C SER A 108 36.03 -0.39 21.11
N ALA A 109 35.03 0.18 20.45
CA ALA A 109 33.95 0.94 21.07
C ALA A 109 32.60 0.45 20.53
N SER A 110 31.57 0.58 21.36
CA SER A 110 30.19 0.22 21.03
C SER A 110 29.29 1.38 21.40
N PHE A 111 28.31 1.65 20.56
CA PHE A 111 27.24 2.58 20.88
C PHE A 111 25.91 2.11 20.30
N SER A 112 24.86 2.72 20.80
CA SER A 112 23.52 2.53 20.27
C SER A 112 22.86 3.89 20.15
N ASP A 113 22.07 4.05 19.10
CA ASP A 113 21.41 5.30 18.80
C ASP A 113 19.97 5.05 18.35
N TYR A 114 19.13 6.05 18.56
CA TYR A 114 17.76 6.06 18.06
C TYR A 114 17.66 7.12 16.97
N LEU A 115 17.51 6.66 15.74
CA LEU A 115 17.51 7.49 14.55
C LEU A 115 16.06 7.79 14.15
N GLU A 116 15.60 9.03 14.37
CA GLU A 116 14.25 9.45 13.98
C GLU A 116 14.11 9.52 12.45
N VAL A 117 13.00 9.01 11.92
CA VAL A 117 12.68 8.98 10.49
C VAL A 117 11.56 9.98 10.20
N GLU A 118 11.92 11.25 10.05
CA GLU A 118 10.96 12.36 9.96
C GLU A 118 10.17 12.42 8.64
N ASN A 119 10.58 11.71 7.59
CA ASN A 119 9.96 11.80 6.26
C ASN A 119 8.85 10.75 6.03
N LEU A 120 8.61 9.87 7.00
CA LEU A 120 7.58 8.82 6.94
C LEU A 120 6.53 9.01 8.04
N LYS A 121 5.27 8.72 7.72
CA LYS A 121 4.15 8.60 8.69
C LYS A 121 4.11 7.22 9.35
N LEU A 122 4.60 6.21 8.61
CA LEU A 122 4.57 4.80 8.99
C LEU A 122 5.83 4.15 8.42
N LEU A 123 6.53 3.37 9.23
CA LEU A 123 7.67 2.56 8.83
C LEU A 123 7.30 1.08 8.95
N SER A 124 7.38 0.31 7.85
CA SER A 124 7.04 -1.11 7.85
C SER A 124 8.29 -1.99 7.92
N SER A 125 9.29 -1.70 7.10
CA SER A 125 10.54 -2.45 7.09
C SER A 125 11.70 -1.60 6.57
N VAL A 126 12.91 -2.06 6.87
CA VAL A 126 14.16 -1.46 6.40
C VAL A 126 15.01 -2.57 5.77
N GLU A 127 15.65 -2.26 4.65
CA GLU A 127 16.49 -3.15 3.86
C GLU A 127 17.78 -2.44 3.46
N ASP A 128 18.78 -3.24 3.06
CA ASP A 128 20.02 -2.78 2.43
C ASP A 128 20.65 -1.58 3.13
N PHE A 129 20.95 -1.72 4.42
CA PHE A 129 21.58 -0.64 5.18
C PHE A 129 23.10 -0.66 5.07
N GLU A 130 23.69 0.54 5.05
CA GLU A 130 25.13 0.77 5.04
C GLU A 130 25.47 1.93 5.99
N ILE A 131 26.56 1.76 6.74
CA ILE A 131 27.14 2.84 7.53
C ILE A 131 28.07 3.63 6.61
N VAL A 132 27.84 4.94 6.51
CA VAL A 132 28.65 5.86 5.73
C VAL A 132 29.35 6.83 6.66
N ILE A 133 30.68 6.85 6.58
CA ILE A 133 31.53 7.79 7.30
C ILE A 133 32.32 8.59 6.28
N GLN A 134 32.02 9.88 6.17
CA GLN A 134 32.68 10.83 5.27
C GLN A 134 33.53 11.80 6.11
N PRO A 135 34.87 11.76 6.00
CA PRO A 135 35.72 12.72 6.70
C PRO A 135 35.52 14.15 6.18
N ASP A 136 35.45 15.12 7.08
CA ASP A 136 35.23 16.54 6.73
C ASP A 136 36.40 17.15 5.93
N SER A 137 37.57 16.50 6.01
CA SER A 137 38.81 16.95 5.38
C SER A 137 38.98 16.53 3.91
N ILE A 138 38.06 15.72 3.38
CA ILE A 138 38.11 15.19 2.01
C ILE A 138 36.85 15.60 1.27
N ASP A 139 36.99 16.43 0.23
CA ASP A 139 35.88 16.89 -0.60
C ASP A 139 35.33 15.80 -1.55
N GLU A 140 36.13 14.77 -1.82
CA GLU A 140 35.71 13.62 -2.62
C GLU A 140 34.89 12.63 -1.76
N PRO A 141 33.80 12.06 -2.29
CA PRO A 141 32.98 11.10 -1.56
C PRO A 141 33.77 9.80 -1.34
N VAL A 142 34.13 9.54 -0.09
CA VAL A 142 34.88 8.37 0.36
C VAL A 142 34.23 7.84 1.64
N ASN A 143 33.70 6.61 1.59
CA ASN A 143 33.20 5.92 2.77
C ASN A 143 34.35 5.19 3.47
N ILE A 144 34.77 5.67 4.66
CA ILE A 144 35.84 5.04 5.45
C ILE A 144 35.32 4.05 6.53
N ALA A 145 34.03 3.72 6.53
CA ALA A 145 33.43 2.85 7.55
C ALA A 145 34.11 1.48 7.62
N ARG A 146 34.51 0.92 6.47
CA ARG A 146 35.19 -0.38 6.38
C ARG A 146 36.60 -0.33 6.95
N GLU A 147 37.32 0.73 6.67
CA GLU A 147 38.67 1.00 7.16
C GLU A 147 38.68 1.18 8.68
N CYS A 148 37.55 1.54 9.29
CA CYS A 148 37.37 1.65 10.72
C CYS A 148 36.75 0.38 11.36
N ASN A 149 36.63 -0.71 10.60
CA ASN A 149 35.95 -1.95 11.00
C ASN A 149 34.58 -1.71 11.65
N MET A 150 33.81 -0.74 11.14
CA MET A 150 32.48 -0.48 11.68
C MET A 150 31.53 -1.61 11.27
N ILE A 151 30.89 -2.21 12.26
CA ILE A 151 29.88 -3.25 12.10
C ILE A 151 28.66 -2.79 12.87
N GLY A 152 27.52 -2.66 12.18
CA GLY A 152 26.29 -2.25 12.81
C GLY A 152 25.12 -3.13 12.44
N ASP A 153 24.12 -3.11 13.31
CA ASP A 153 22.89 -3.88 13.21
C ASP A 153 21.71 -2.97 13.57
N ILE A 154 20.63 -3.07 12.78
CA ILE A 154 19.33 -2.54 13.16
C ILE A 154 18.71 -3.53 14.14
N ILE A 155 18.55 -3.11 15.39
CA ILE A 155 18.05 -3.96 16.48
C ILE A 155 16.53 -4.02 16.44
N THR A 156 15.88 -2.87 16.24
CA THR A 156 14.43 -2.77 16.08
C THR A 156 14.09 -1.49 15.33
N ILE A 157 12.88 -1.44 14.78
CA ILE A 157 12.28 -0.24 14.23
C ILE A 157 11.05 0.13 15.04
N ASP A 158 10.80 1.43 15.19
CA ASP A 158 9.50 1.94 15.61
C ASP A 158 8.67 2.19 14.35
N HIS A 159 7.51 1.56 14.29
CA HIS A 159 6.64 1.61 13.12
C HIS A 159 5.74 2.85 13.09
N PHE A 160 5.31 3.34 14.25
CA PHE A 160 4.24 4.34 14.39
C PHE A 160 4.74 5.70 14.88
N ALA A 161 5.90 5.73 15.52
CA ALA A 161 6.74 6.93 15.65
C ALA A 161 8.04 6.65 14.86
N PRO A 162 7.99 6.73 13.52
CA PRO A 162 9.01 6.15 12.65
C PRO A 162 10.44 6.44 13.09
N GLY A 163 11.16 5.37 13.40
CA GLY A 163 12.51 5.46 13.94
C GLY A 163 13.24 4.12 13.88
N ILE A 164 14.56 4.18 13.93
CA ILE A 164 15.43 3.01 13.86
C ILE A 164 16.31 2.98 15.10
N PHE A 165 16.19 1.91 15.89
CA PHE A 165 17.14 1.64 16.96
C PHE A 165 18.33 0.86 16.38
N PHE A 166 19.46 1.53 16.31
CA PHE A 166 20.67 1.05 15.65
C PHE A 166 21.77 0.83 16.68
N LYS A 167 22.51 -0.27 16.54
CA LYS A 167 23.70 -0.55 17.34
C LYS A 167 24.90 -0.68 16.41
N CYS A 168 26.04 -0.12 16.80
CA CYS A 168 27.26 -0.25 16.05
C CYS A 168 28.46 -0.45 16.98
N ASP A 169 29.35 -1.33 16.53
CA ASP A 169 30.64 -1.64 17.12
C ASP A 169 31.74 -1.22 16.11
N PHE A 170 32.82 -0.63 16.57
CA PHE A 170 33.95 -0.28 15.72
C PHE A 170 35.29 -0.44 16.43
N ASP A 171 36.34 -0.75 15.66
CA ASP A 171 37.70 -0.89 16.18
C ASP A 171 38.53 0.36 15.93
N TYR A 172 39.45 0.64 16.85
CA TYR A 172 40.46 1.67 16.59
C TYR A 172 41.52 1.11 15.65
N VAL A 173 41.75 1.82 14.56
CA VAL A 173 42.78 1.46 13.59
C VAL A 173 44.03 2.31 13.86
N PRO A 174 45.24 1.73 13.96
CA PRO A 174 46.45 2.45 14.38
C PRO A 174 46.79 3.70 13.57
N ASN A 175 46.29 3.78 12.33
CA ASN A 175 46.56 4.86 11.39
C ASN A 175 45.45 5.93 11.36
N ILE A 176 44.34 5.76 12.10
CA ILE A 176 43.21 6.69 12.15
C ILE A 176 42.89 6.97 13.62
N ASP A 177 43.04 8.23 14.04
CA ASP A 177 42.66 8.64 15.38
C ASP A 177 41.13 8.55 15.55
N GLY A 178 40.67 7.77 16.53
CA GLY A 178 39.24 7.56 16.78
C GLY A 178 38.50 8.86 17.10
N TRP A 179 39.18 9.85 17.71
CA TRP A 179 38.61 11.18 17.92
C TRP A 179 38.36 11.92 16.60
N THR A 180 39.18 11.68 15.57
CA THR A 180 38.97 12.29 14.26
C THR A 180 37.69 11.79 13.59
N ILE A 181 37.38 10.50 13.74
CA ILE A 181 36.11 9.93 13.27
C ILE A 181 34.94 10.53 14.05
N ILE A 182 35.10 10.75 15.37
CA ILE A 182 34.00 11.21 16.23
C ILE A 182 33.71 12.71 16.09
N GLU A 183 34.74 13.53 15.88
CA GLU A 183 34.61 15.00 15.87
C GLU A 183 34.65 15.62 14.46
N PHE A 184 35.26 14.95 13.47
CA PHE A 184 35.54 15.53 12.14
C PHE A 184 35.05 14.62 11.00
N SER A 185 33.84 14.07 11.13
CA SER A 185 33.18 13.36 10.03
C SER A 185 31.65 13.50 10.03
N GLU A 186 31.09 13.53 8.82
CA GLU A 186 29.69 13.21 8.59
C GLU A 186 29.47 11.70 8.73
N ARG A 187 28.44 11.34 9.49
CA ARG A 187 28.18 9.95 9.88
C ARG A 187 26.71 9.65 9.65
N THR A 188 26.42 8.72 8.76
CA THR A 188 25.04 8.40 8.43
C THR A 188 24.78 6.92 8.27
N LEU A 189 23.60 6.48 8.70
CA LEU A 189 23.02 5.21 8.30
C LEU A 189 22.21 5.46 7.03
N GLU A 190 22.69 4.93 5.90
CA GLU A 190 21.96 4.94 4.65
C GLU A 190 21.20 3.61 4.50
N CYS A 191 19.90 3.64 4.17
CA CYS A 191 19.11 2.42 4.00
C CYS A 191 17.88 2.64 3.10
N ASN A 192 17.28 1.54 2.65
CA ASN A 192 16.00 1.55 1.93
C ASN A 192 14.87 1.22 2.90
N ALA A 193 13.84 2.05 2.96
CA ALA A 193 12.70 1.83 3.85
C ALA A 193 11.40 1.66 3.07
N TYR A 194 10.60 0.67 3.45
CA TYR A 194 9.19 0.59 3.07
C TYR A 194 8.35 1.27 4.13
N GLY A 195 7.57 2.25 3.70
CA GLY A 195 6.77 3.08 4.59
C GLY A 195 5.86 4.02 3.81
N LEU A 196 5.15 4.86 4.55
CA LEU A 196 4.22 5.83 3.99
C LEU A 196 4.84 7.24 4.05
N PRO A 197 5.28 7.83 2.92
CA PRO A 197 5.83 9.19 2.90
C PRO A 197 4.84 10.23 3.43
N ILE A 198 5.34 11.24 4.16
CA ILE A 198 4.52 12.35 4.66
C ILE A 198 4.00 13.23 3.51
N ASP A 199 4.82 13.44 2.48
CA ASP A 199 4.55 14.39 1.39
C ASP A 199 3.48 13.91 0.39
N ASN A 200 2.98 12.68 0.56
CA ASN A 200 1.95 12.11 -0.31
C ASN A 200 0.60 12.03 0.44
N ASP A 201 -0.43 12.54 -0.22
CA ASP A 201 -1.82 12.47 0.25
C ASP A 201 -2.46 11.13 -0.17
N TYR A 202 -2.18 10.09 0.62
CA TYR A 202 -2.80 8.79 0.43
C TYR A 202 -4.21 8.79 1.02
N PRO A 203 -5.20 8.17 0.34
CA PRO A 203 -6.52 7.95 0.92
C PRO A 203 -6.40 7.17 2.24
N MET A 204 -7.17 7.58 3.24
CA MET A 204 -7.14 6.96 4.58
C MET A 204 -7.31 5.44 4.55
N TRP A 205 -8.10 4.89 3.62
CA TRP A 205 -8.27 3.44 3.51
C TRP A 205 -6.97 2.72 3.14
N VAL A 206 -6.08 3.35 2.38
CA VAL A 206 -4.74 2.83 2.05
C VAL A 206 -3.85 2.89 3.28
N GLU A 207 -3.86 4.03 3.98
CA GLU A 207 -3.08 4.21 5.22
C GLU A 207 -3.47 3.17 6.28
N TYR A 208 -4.77 2.92 6.45
CA TYR A 208 -5.29 1.90 7.35
C TYR A 208 -4.99 0.48 6.90
N LEU A 209 -5.01 0.19 5.61
CA LEU A 209 -4.64 -1.15 5.14
C LEU A 209 -3.14 -1.43 5.36
N LEU A 210 -2.27 -0.46 5.09
CA LEU A 210 -0.83 -0.58 5.38
C LEU A 210 -0.56 -0.66 6.89
N THR A 211 -1.25 0.15 7.68
CA THR A 211 -1.22 0.07 9.16
C THR A 211 -1.63 -1.31 9.66
N SER A 212 -2.70 -1.88 9.06
CA SER A 212 -3.17 -3.22 9.42
C SER A 212 -2.11 -4.29 9.20
N TYR A 213 -1.30 -4.13 8.15
CA TYR A 213 -0.27 -5.07 7.79
C TYR A 213 0.96 -4.95 8.67
N VAL A 214 1.34 -3.73 9.03
CA VAL A 214 2.35 -3.51 10.07
C VAL A 214 1.93 -4.16 11.40
N MET A 215 0.67 -3.98 11.82
CA MET A 215 0.13 -4.61 13.03
C MET A 215 0.19 -6.15 12.97
N TYR A 216 -0.06 -6.73 11.80
CA TYR A 216 0.08 -8.16 11.57
C TYR A 216 1.53 -8.62 11.71
N ASN A 217 2.48 -7.91 11.09
CA ASN A 217 3.90 -8.24 11.12
C ASN A 217 4.50 -8.19 12.53
N ILE A 218 4.03 -7.30 13.41
CA ILE A 218 4.45 -7.25 14.81
C ILE A 218 3.71 -8.24 15.73
N GLY A 219 2.89 -9.13 15.15
CA GLY A 219 2.15 -10.18 15.87
C GLY A 219 0.85 -9.70 16.55
N ASN A 220 0.37 -8.50 16.24
CA ASN A 220 -0.89 -7.97 16.78
C ASN A 220 -2.06 -8.18 15.80
N GLU A 221 -2.43 -9.45 15.59
CA GLU A 221 -3.48 -9.84 14.64
C GLU A 221 -4.83 -9.19 14.93
N ARG A 222 -5.14 -8.93 16.21
CA ARG A 222 -6.41 -8.28 16.60
C ARG A 222 -6.50 -6.85 16.08
N LEU A 223 -5.46 -6.04 16.29
CA LEU A 223 -5.44 -4.68 15.73
C LEU A 223 -5.31 -4.70 14.22
N ALA A 224 -4.55 -5.64 13.65
CA ALA A 224 -4.48 -5.84 12.21
C ALA A 224 -5.89 -6.04 11.62
N PHE A 225 -6.68 -6.93 12.22
CA PHE A 225 -8.04 -7.21 11.77
C PHE A 225 -8.95 -5.97 11.85
N PHE A 226 -8.91 -5.21 12.95
CA PHE A 226 -9.70 -3.99 13.08
C PHE A 226 -9.28 -2.90 12.08
N SER A 227 -7.99 -2.70 11.88
CA SER A 227 -7.47 -1.72 10.94
C SER A 227 -7.82 -2.09 9.49
N ALA A 228 -7.76 -3.36 9.11
CA ALA A 228 -8.19 -3.83 7.79
C ALA A 228 -9.70 -3.62 7.58
N PHE A 229 -10.51 -3.83 8.61
CA PHE A 229 -11.94 -3.53 8.56
C PHE A 229 -12.23 -2.03 8.43
N ALA A 230 -11.53 -1.19 9.18
CA ALA A 230 -11.65 0.26 9.05
C ALA A 230 -11.27 0.74 7.65
N ALA A 231 -10.23 0.14 7.05
CA ALA A 231 -9.87 0.39 5.65
C ALA A 231 -10.99 0.00 4.69
N LEU A 232 -11.55 -1.21 4.82
CA LEU A 232 -12.65 -1.69 3.99
C LEU A 232 -13.89 -0.80 4.11
N ASP A 233 -14.28 -0.43 5.34
CA ASP A 233 -15.44 0.41 5.61
C ASP A 233 -15.29 1.76 4.90
N GLN A 234 -14.16 2.44 5.09
CA GLN A 234 -13.88 3.72 4.41
C GLN A 234 -13.85 3.58 2.88
N TYR A 235 -13.33 2.46 2.38
CA TYR A 235 -13.29 2.19 0.96
C TYR A 235 -14.70 2.00 0.38
N ILE A 236 -15.57 1.25 1.05
CA ILE A 236 -16.97 1.05 0.65
C ILE A 236 -17.74 2.38 0.69
N GLU A 237 -17.54 3.20 1.72
CA GLU A 237 -18.16 4.53 1.81
C GLU A 237 -17.78 5.42 0.61
N MET A 238 -16.50 5.41 0.24
CA MET A 238 -16.02 6.13 -0.94
C MET A 238 -16.71 5.65 -2.23
N LEU A 239 -16.79 4.33 -2.44
CA LEU A 239 -17.45 3.74 -3.61
C LEU A 239 -18.94 4.06 -3.64
N TYR A 240 -19.60 3.97 -2.49
CA TYR A 240 -21.03 4.22 -2.36
C TYR A 240 -21.38 5.70 -2.66
N ALA A 241 -20.58 6.65 -2.18
CA ALA A 241 -20.74 8.07 -2.51
C ALA A 241 -20.57 8.35 -4.01
N ASN A 242 -19.75 7.55 -4.72
CA ASN A 242 -19.59 7.69 -6.16
C ASN A 242 -20.84 7.21 -6.93
N LEU A 243 -21.63 6.27 -6.39
CA LEU A 243 -22.92 5.84 -6.98
C LEU A 243 -23.85 7.02 -7.17
N GLU A 244 -24.11 7.78 -6.10
CA GLU A 244 -24.96 8.97 -6.16
C GLU A 244 -24.49 9.92 -7.29
N THR A 245 -23.21 10.24 -7.29
CA THR A 245 -22.63 11.20 -8.23
C THR A 245 -22.76 10.72 -9.69
N ALA A 246 -22.51 9.44 -9.96
CA ALA A 246 -22.61 8.90 -11.30
C ALA A 246 -24.04 8.92 -11.83
N TYR A 247 -24.99 8.50 -11.01
CA TYR A 247 -26.41 8.48 -11.37
C TYR A 247 -26.97 9.91 -11.55
N TYR A 248 -26.56 10.86 -10.71
CA TYR A 248 -26.97 12.26 -10.82
C TYR A 248 -26.55 12.89 -12.17
N ASN A 249 -25.33 12.62 -12.63
CA ASN A 249 -24.82 13.18 -13.89
C ASN A 249 -25.53 12.65 -15.15
N LEU A 250 -26.25 11.53 -15.03
CA LEU A 250 -27.02 10.94 -16.11
C LEU A 250 -28.44 11.48 -16.19
N LEU A 251 -29.00 12.03 -15.10
CA LEU A 251 -30.37 12.58 -15.07
C LEU A 251 -30.69 13.53 -16.25
N PRO A 252 -29.82 14.49 -16.64
CA PRO A 252 -30.11 15.42 -17.74
C PRO A 252 -30.21 14.75 -19.12
N ARG A 253 -29.84 13.47 -19.24
CA ARG A 253 -29.86 12.69 -20.49
C ARG A 253 -31.12 11.82 -20.61
N ILE A 254 -31.92 11.73 -19.56
CA ILE A 254 -33.10 10.87 -19.50
C ILE A 254 -34.32 11.64 -20.04
N GLY A 255 -34.82 11.20 -21.20
CA GLY A 255 -36.03 11.77 -21.80
C GLY A 255 -37.34 11.02 -21.46
N ASN A 256 -37.25 9.90 -20.74
CA ASN A 256 -38.38 9.04 -20.39
C ASN A 256 -38.70 9.17 -18.88
N ALA A 257 -39.95 9.52 -18.54
CA ALA A 257 -40.36 9.75 -17.15
C ALA A 257 -40.25 8.50 -16.25
N GLU A 258 -40.60 7.32 -16.73
CA GLU A 258 -40.49 6.08 -15.95
C GLU A 258 -39.03 5.71 -15.66
N VAL A 259 -38.14 5.97 -16.62
CA VAL A 259 -36.69 5.77 -16.43
C VAL A 259 -36.11 6.83 -15.49
N PHE A 260 -36.63 8.07 -15.57
CA PHE A 260 -36.23 9.17 -14.69
C PHE A 260 -36.57 8.85 -13.24
N ASP A 261 -37.81 8.44 -12.95
CA ASP A 261 -38.26 8.10 -11.60
C ASP A 261 -37.41 6.97 -11.00
N LYS A 262 -37.12 5.91 -11.77
CA LYS A 262 -36.23 4.82 -11.34
C LYS A 262 -34.81 5.28 -10.97
N TYR A 263 -34.25 6.23 -11.73
CA TYR A 263 -32.91 6.77 -11.47
C TYR A 263 -32.92 7.75 -10.29
N TYR A 264 -33.99 8.52 -10.15
CA TYR A 264 -34.20 9.42 -9.02
C TYR A 264 -34.31 8.63 -7.69
N ASP A 265 -35.09 7.54 -7.67
CA ASP A 265 -35.18 6.62 -6.52
C ASP A 265 -33.82 6.03 -6.14
N LYS A 266 -32.99 5.67 -7.14
CA LYS A 266 -31.61 5.21 -6.90
C LYS A 266 -30.76 6.29 -6.23
N ILE A 267 -30.86 7.54 -6.69
CA ILE A 267 -30.11 8.67 -6.10
C ILE A 267 -30.54 8.91 -4.66
N GLU A 268 -31.84 8.98 -4.38
CA GLU A 268 -32.33 9.14 -3.00
C GLU A 268 -31.84 8.01 -2.09
N ARG A 269 -31.83 6.77 -2.59
CA ARG A 269 -31.27 5.62 -1.88
C ARG A 269 -29.77 5.82 -1.60
N TYR A 270 -28.99 6.24 -2.59
CA TYR A 270 -27.53 6.42 -2.46
C TYR A 270 -27.14 7.65 -1.63
N GLN A 271 -28.01 8.65 -1.49
CA GLN A 271 -27.81 9.78 -0.58
C GLN A 271 -27.91 9.40 0.89
N ASN A 272 -28.58 8.30 1.22
CA ASN A 272 -28.72 7.88 2.60
C ASN A 272 -27.43 7.23 3.14
N MET A 273 -26.60 8.05 3.77
CA MET A 273 -25.34 7.63 4.39
C MET A 273 -25.50 6.88 5.72
N ASN A 274 -26.70 6.79 6.30
CA ASN A 274 -26.93 6.07 7.56
C ASN A 274 -27.18 4.56 7.37
N ARG A 275 -27.09 4.07 6.13
CA ARG A 275 -27.28 2.65 5.78
C ARG A 275 -26.10 1.80 6.25
N ARG A 276 -26.36 0.52 6.51
CA ARG A 276 -25.33 -0.45 6.96
C ARG A 276 -24.27 -0.66 5.88
N ILE A 277 -23.00 -0.70 6.28
CA ILE A 277 -21.88 -0.76 5.34
C ILE A 277 -21.92 -2.04 4.49
N ILE A 278 -21.90 -3.22 5.11
CA ILE A 278 -21.83 -4.49 4.36
C ILE A 278 -23.19 -4.90 3.80
N ASP A 279 -24.23 -4.96 4.65
CA ASP A 279 -25.57 -5.43 4.28
C ASP A 279 -26.24 -4.61 3.16
N GLU A 280 -25.96 -3.31 3.12
CA GLU A 280 -26.67 -2.38 2.25
C GLU A 280 -25.74 -1.70 1.24
N LYS A 281 -24.72 -0.96 1.71
CA LYS A 281 -23.88 -0.15 0.82
C LYS A 281 -22.99 -1.00 -0.09
N PHE A 282 -22.29 -1.97 0.47
CA PHE A 282 -21.43 -2.88 -0.30
C PHE A 282 -22.23 -3.70 -1.31
N LYS A 283 -23.40 -4.21 -0.90
CA LYS A 283 -24.30 -4.94 -1.79
C LYS A 283 -24.71 -4.10 -3.00
N ASP A 284 -25.02 -2.82 -2.78
CA ASP A 284 -25.35 -1.88 -3.86
C ASP A 284 -24.13 -1.61 -4.75
N VAL A 285 -22.96 -1.36 -4.16
CA VAL A 285 -21.70 -1.16 -4.89
C VAL A 285 -21.38 -2.35 -5.80
N ILE A 286 -21.43 -3.58 -5.30
CA ILE A 286 -21.13 -4.77 -6.11
C ILE A 286 -22.17 -4.97 -7.22
N HIS A 287 -23.47 -4.75 -6.91
CA HIS A 287 -24.52 -4.86 -7.92
C HIS A 287 -24.33 -3.86 -9.07
N GLU A 288 -23.90 -2.64 -8.75
CA GLU A 288 -23.75 -1.57 -9.72
C GLU A 288 -22.41 -1.64 -10.48
N CYS A 289 -21.31 -1.96 -9.80
CA CYS A 289 -19.97 -1.99 -10.39
C CYS A 289 -19.62 -3.29 -11.13
N VAL A 290 -20.28 -4.42 -10.83
CA VAL A 290 -19.91 -5.73 -11.36
C VAL A 290 -20.95 -6.24 -12.35
N VAL A 291 -20.48 -6.69 -13.53
CA VAL A 291 -21.34 -7.15 -14.64
C VAL A 291 -22.12 -8.43 -14.28
N ASP A 292 -21.59 -9.27 -13.39
CA ASP A 292 -22.14 -10.58 -13.04
C ASP A 292 -22.25 -10.75 -11.51
N PHE A 293 -23.32 -10.23 -10.91
CA PHE A 293 -23.53 -10.36 -9.46
C PHE A 293 -23.63 -11.82 -8.99
N GLU A 294 -24.18 -12.72 -9.82
CA GLU A 294 -24.31 -14.14 -9.46
C GLU A 294 -22.94 -14.79 -9.27
N LYS A 295 -21.95 -14.40 -10.08
CA LYS A 295 -20.58 -14.89 -9.97
C LYS A 295 -19.81 -14.31 -8.79
N TYR A 296 -20.07 -13.05 -8.41
CA TYR A 296 -19.27 -12.34 -7.39
C TYR A 296 -20.00 -12.16 -6.05
N GLY A 297 -21.25 -12.63 -5.94
CA GLY A 297 -22.05 -12.58 -4.72
C GLY A 297 -21.45 -13.35 -3.53
N TYR A 298 -20.48 -14.26 -3.76
CA TYR A 298 -19.77 -14.92 -2.66
C TYR A 298 -18.94 -13.95 -1.81
N LEU A 299 -18.47 -12.81 -2.37
CA LEU A 299 -17.72 -11.81 -1.64
C LEU A 299 -18.57 -11.18 -0.53
N TYR A 300 -19.86 -10.98 -0.79
CA TYR A 300 -20.81 -10.54 0.22
C TYR A 300 -20.88 -11.54 1.38
N ASN A 301 -21.04 -12.83 1.07
CA ASN A 301 -21.10 -13.87 2.11
C ASN A 301 -19.80 -13.95 2.92
N LYS A 302 -18.63 -13.86 2.26
CA LYS A 302 -17.33 -13.82 2.94
C LYS A 302 -17.23 -12.63 3.89
N LEU A 303 -17.55 -11.43 3.42
CA LEU A 303 -17.48 -10.22 4.25
C LEU A 303 -18.47 -10.25 5.41
N TYR A 304 -19.67 -10.78 5.19
CA TYR A 304 -20.65 -10.98 6.25
C TYR A 304 -20.14 -11.91 7.35
N ASP A 305 -19.45 -12.99 6.96
CA ASP A 305 -18.81 -13.87 7.94
C ASP A 305 -17.67 -13.15 8.66
N TYR A 306 -16.79 -12.45 7.95
CA TYR A 306 -15.75 -11.63 8.58
C TYR A 306 -16.31 -10.54 9.51
N GLU A 307 -17.46 -9.96 9.22
CA GLU A 307 -18.12 -8.99 10.09
C GLU A 307 -18.54 -9.62 11.42
N LYS A 308 -19.07 -10.85 11.39
CA LYS A 308 -19.34 -11.61 12.61
C LYS A 308 -18.05 -11.88 13.37
N MET A 309 -16.96 -12.23 12.67
CA MET A 309 -15.64 -12.42 13.29
C MET A 309 -15.21 -11.12 13.98
N ARG A 310 -15.30 -9.97 13.30
CA ARG A 310 -14.97 -8.64 13.85
C ARG A 310 -15.74 -8.36 15.12
N ASN A 311 -17.05 -8.61 15.13
CA ASN A 311 -17.90 -8.35 16.29
C ASN A 311 -17.49 -9.23 17.48
N LYS A 312 -17.19 -10.51 17.25
CA LYS A 312 -16.67 -11.41 18.30
C LYS A 312 -15.34 -10.94 18.86
N VAL A 313 -14.40 -10.57 17.97
CA VAL A 313 -13.10 -10.02 18.34
C VAL A 313 -13.28 -8.70 19.11
N ALA A 314 -14.25 -7.85 18.75
CA ALA A 314 -14.56 -6.61 19.47
C ALA A 314 -15.09 -6.87 20.89
N HIS A 315 -15.89 -7.93 21.06
CA HIS A 315 -16.44 -8.34 22.34
C HIS A 315 -15.51 -9.22 23.19
N CYS A 316 -14.25 -9.40 22.77
CA CYS A 316 -13.25 -10.24 23.47
C CYS A 316 -13.70 -11.71 23.63
N GLU A 317 -14.48 -12.24 22.68
CA GLU A 317 -14.87 -13.65 22.70
C GLU A 317 -13.66 -14.54 22.36
N GLU A 318 -13.42 -15.60 23.15
CA GLU A 318 -12.28 -16.51 22.99
C GLU A 318 -12.34 -17.36 21.71
N GLY A 319 -11.17 -17.64 21.10
CA GLY A 319 -11.01 -18.65 20.05
C GLY A 319 -11.09 -18.17 18.60
N TYR A 320 -10.85 -16.87 18.31
CA TYR A 320 -11.15 -16.30 16.98
C TYR A 320 -10.01 -15.57 16.25
N SER A 321 -8.74 -15.80 16.55
CA SER A 321 -7.69 -14.90 16.05
C SER A 321 -6.43 -15.54 15.47
N ASP A 322 -6.47 -16.76 14.95
CA ASP A 322 -5.27 -17.34 14.33
C ASP A 322 -5.53 -17.64 12.85
N GLY A 323 -4.92 -16.85 11.96
CA GLY A 323 -4.73 -17.20 10.54
C GLY A 323 -5.73 -16.67 9.51
N ASN A 324 -6.68 -15.81 9.90
CA ASN A 324 -7.72 -15.30 8.99
C ASN A 324 -7.45 -13.87 8.46
N TYR A 325 -6.44 -13.16 8.96
CA TYR A 325 -6.14 -11.79 8.54
C TYR A 325 -5.77 -11.69 7.05
N LEU A 326 -4.89 -12.56 6.58
CA LEU A 326 -4.43 -12.52 5.19
C LEU A 326 -5.57 -12.81 4.19
N ASP A 327 -6.48 -13.74 4.50
CA ASP A 327 -7.64 -13.98 3.64
C ASP A 327 -8.60 -12.78 3.61
N LEU A 328 -8.74 -12.03 4.71
CA LEU A 328 -9.43 -10.73 4.70
C LEU A 328 -8.73 -9.72 3.79
N VAL A 329 -7.40 -9.56 3.90
CA VAL A 329 -6.64 -8.65 3.02
C VAL A 329 -6.81 -9.04 1.55
N PHE A 330 -6.74 -10.34 1.23
CA PHE A 330 -6.97 -10.82 -0.14
C PHE A 330 -8.37 -10.48 -0.63
N VAL A 331 -9.40 -10.63 0.19
CA VAL A 331 -10.77 -10.24 -0.15
C VAL A 331 -10.86 -8.73 -0.40
N ILE A 332 -10.18 -7.90 0.40
CA ILE A 332 -10.15 -6.45 0.21
C ILE A 332 -9.49 -6.09 -1.14
N ILE A 333 -8.34 -6.69 -1.47
CA ILE A 333 -7.66 -6.46 -2.75
C ILE A 333 -8.54 -6.92 -3.93
N GLU A 334 -9.23 -8.05 -3.79
CA GLU A 334 -10.14 -8.55 -4.82
C GLU A 334 -11.32 -7.59 -5.06
N ILE A 335 -11.89 -7.02 -4.00
CA ILE A 335 -12.94 -6.00 -4.10
C ILE A 335 -12.40 -4.74 -4.80
N ILE A 336 -11.22 -4.26 -4.41
CA ILE A 336 -10.57 -3.09 -5.02
C ILE A 336 -10.44 -3.30 -6.54
N TYR A 337 -9.95 -4.46 -6.96
CA TYR A 337 -9.84 -4.81 -8.37
C TYR A 337 -11.20 -4.79 -9.10
N LEU A 338 -12.22 -5.45 -8.53
CA LEU A 338 -13.52 -5.63 -9.19
C LEU A 338 -14.33 -4.34 -9.34
N THR A 339 -14.17 -3.39 -8.42
CA THR A 339 -14.88 -2.10 -8.43
C THR A 339 -14.21 -1.08 -9.37
N GLY A 340 -13.14 -1.48 -10.03
CA GLY A 340 -12.42 -0.68 -11.00
C GLY A 340 -11.37 0.25 -10.40
N THR A 341 -11.27 0.33 -9.05
CA THR A 341 -10.20 1.08 -8.39
C THR A 341 -8.90 0.29 -8.53
N GLY A 342 -7.94 0.80 -9.30
CA GLY A 342 -6.70 0.05 -9.48
C GLY A 342 -6.92 -1.23 -10.29
N THR A 343 -7.70 -1.19 -11.36
CA THR A 343 -7.59 -2.17 -12.47
C THR A 343 -6.14 -2.35 -12.93
N GLU A 344 -5.36 -1.29 -12.75
CA GLU A 344 -3.93 -1.20 -13.01
C GLU A 344 -3.05 -1.87 -11.92
N LEU A 345 -3.60 -2.24 -10.75
CA LEU A 345 -2.91 -3.07 -9.74
C LEU A 345 -2.53 -4.44 -10.30
N VAL A 346 -3.28 -4.92 -11.28
CA VAL A 346 -3.00 -6.16 -11.99
C VAL A 346 -1.74 -6.03 -12.85
N ASP A 347 -1.48 -4.85 -13.44
CA ASP A 347 -0.23 -4.60 -14.18
C ASP A 347 0.97 -4.60 -13.20
N ASN A 348 0.83 -4.00 -12.01
CA ASN A 348 1.87 -4.06 -10.96
C ASN A 348 2.12 -5.51 -10.48
N ILE A 349 1.05 -6.27 -10.24
CA ILE A 349 1.12 -7.66 -9.81
C ILE A 349 1.82 -8.53 -10.88
N PHE A 350 1.56 -8.29 -12.17
CA PHE A 350 2.22 -9.02 -13.25
C PHE A 350 3.67 -8.59 -13.49
N GLU A 351 4.05 -7.31 -13.29
CA GLU A 351 5.44 -6.85 -13.38
C GLU A 351 6.38 -7.44 -12.33
N ILE A 352 5.89 -7.78 -11.13
CA ILE A 352 6.74 -8.35 -10.07
C ILE A 352 7.27 -9.75 -10.47
N TYR A 353 6.61 -10.45 -11.39
CA TYR A 353 6.86 -11.88 -11.66
C TYR A 353 7.01 -12.27 -13.15
N GLU A 354 7.14 -11.30 -14.06
CA GLU A 354 7.79 -11.49 -15.39
C GLU A 354 9.24 -10.99 -15.35
#